data_AF-A0AAE3DNF4-F1
#
_entry.id   AF-A0AAE3DNF4-F1
#
_cell.length_a   1.000
_cell.length_b   1.000
_cell.length_c   1.000
_cell.angle_alpha   90.00
_cell.angle_beta   90.00
_cell.angle_gamma   90.00
#
_symmetry.space_group_name_H-M   'P 1'
#
loop_
_entity.id
_entity.type
_entity.pdbx_description
1 polymer ?
#
loop_
_entity_poly.entity_id
_entity_poly.type
_entity_poly.pdbx_seq_one_letter_code
_entity_poly.pdbx_strand_id
1 'polypeptide(L)'
;MIYIFGPYAAGKREYVRETFGYTEADFSTKAEDSCRVLYDAQQLASKVGNRPEELEKLAEQLCRKEVVIATETGCGVVPIDAAEREAREAAGRLSILLAKRAQKVIRVWCGLPESLR
;
A
#
# COMPACT_ATOMS: atom_id res chain seq x y z
N MET A 1 -2.60 -10.41 -7.17
CA MET A 1 -2.17 -9.08 -6.70
C MET A 1 -0.73 -9.16 -6.16
N ILE A 2 0.13 -8.24 -6.61
CA ILE A 2 1.46 -7.95 -6.06
C ILE A 2 1.32 -6.82 -5.04
N TYR A 3 1.86 -7.01 -3.84
CA TYR A 3 1.90 -5.96 -2.82
C TYR A 3 3.31 -5.36 -2.74
N ILE A 4 3.40 -4.04 -2.86
CA ILE A 4 4.66 -3.31 -2.87
C ILE A 4 4.63 -2.25 -1.78
N PHE A 5 5.65 -2.22 -0.94
CA PHE A 5 5.73 -1.25 0.13
C PHE A 5 7.15 -0.73 0.36
N GLY A 6 7.25 0.31 1.17
CA GLY A 6 8.51 0.96 1.51
C GLY A 6 8.31 2.42 1.90
N PRO A 7 9.38 3.13 2.29
CA PRO A 7 9.33 4.50 2.76
C PRO A 7 8.77 5.47 1.74
N TYR A 8 8.45 6.66 2.22
CA TYR A 8 8.07 7.76 1.36
C TYR A 8 9.17 8.06 0.34
N ALA A 9 8.77 8.38 -0.90
CA ALA A 9 9.68 8.68 -2.01
C ALA A 9 10.75 7.61 -2.35
N ALA A 10 10.55 6.35 -1.96
CA ALA A 10 11.53 5.27 -2.19
C ALA A 10 11.58 4.69 -3.63
N GLY A 11 10.95 5.32 -4.62
CA GLY A 11 10.97 4.84 -6.02
C GLY A 11 9.95 3.74 -6.37
N LYS A 12 8.99 3.43 -5.49
CA LYS A 12 8.01 2.33 -5.67
C LYS A 12 7.24 2.37 -7.01
N ARG A 13 6.78 3.55 -7.44
CA ARG A 13 6.00 3.70 -8.68
C ARG A 13 6.86 3.51 -9.92
N GLU A 14 8.06 4.08 -9.92
CA GLU A 14 9.02 3.95 -11.01
C GLU A 14 9.43 2.48 -11.19
N TYR A 15 9.75 1.80 -10.08
CA TYR A 15 9.98 0.36 -10.08
C TYR A 15 8.83 -0.43 -10.73
N VAL A 16 7.58 -0.08 -10.43
CA VAL A 16 6.41 -0.75 -11.02
C VAL A 16 6.30 -0.50 -12.52
N ARG A 17 6.53 0.74 -12.95
CA ARG A 17 6.50 1.10 -14.38
C ARG A 17 7.59 0.38 -15.16
N GLU A 18 8.83 0.42 -14.69
CA GLU A 18 9.98 -0.17 -15.38
C GLU A 18 9.94 -1.70 -15.40
N THR A 19 9.50 -2.32 -14.30
CA THR A 19 9.53 -3.79 -14.16
C THR A 19 8.33 -4.47 -14.78
N PHE A 20 7.13 -3.87 -14.68
CA PHE A 20 5.89 -4.50 -15.12
C PHE A 20 5.25 -3.83 -16.35
N GLY A 21 5.84 -2.74 -16.86
CA GLY A 21 5.40 -2.09 -18.10
C GLY A 21 4.12 -1.26 -17.97
N TYR A 22 3.71 -0.88 -16.76
CA TYR A 22 2.57 0.00 -16.56
C TYR A 22 2.89 1.45 -16.96
N THR A 23 1.85 2.15 -17.43
CA THR A 23 1.89 3.58 -17.75
C THR A 23 1.25 4.39 -16.63
N GLU A 24 1.44 5.71 -16.61
CA GLU A 24 0.77 6.58 -15.61
C GLU A 24 -0.77 6.46 -15.64
N ALA A 25 -1.37 6.12 -16.78
CA ALA A 25 -2.81 5.93 -16.91
C ALA A 25 -3.33 4.69 -16.14
N ASP A 26 -2.44 3.75 -15.80
CA ASP A 26 -2.79 2.53 -15.07
C ASP A 26 -2.84 2.74 -13.54
N PHE A 27 -2.45 3.92 -13.05
CA PHE A 27 -2.34 4.22 -11.63
C PHE A 27 -3.54 5.03 -11.12
N SER A 28 -4.04 4.66 -9.95
CA SER A 28 -5.00 5.46 -9.20
C SER A 28 -4.76 5.40 -7.69
N THR A 29 -5.20 6.43 -6.98
CA THR A 29 -5.28 6.44 -5.51
C THR A 29 -6.67 6.01 -5.00
N LYS A 30 -7.63 5.81 -5.90
CA LYS A 30 -9.01 5.45 -5.57
C LYS A 30 -9.21 3.95 -5.74
N ALA A 31 -9.82 3.34 -4.74
CA ALA A 31 -10.08 1.90 -4.77
C ALA A 31 -11.21 1.55 -5.75
N GLU A 32 -12.08 2.51 -6.07
CA GLU A 32 -13.25 2.34 -6.95
C GLU A 32 -12.88 2.39 -8.44
N ASP A 33 -11.76 3.00 -8.80
CA ASP A 33 -11.34 3.13 -10.21
C ASP A 33 -11.01 1.77 -10.82
N SER A 34 -11.17 1.63 -12.14
CA SER A 34 -10.81 0.40 -12.86
C SER A 34 -9.31 0.25 -13.15
N CYS A 35 -8.48 1.23 -12.74
CA CYS A 35 -7.04 1.22 -12.86
C CYS A 35 -6.42 -0.03 -12.22
N ARG A 36 -5.43 -0.63 -12.90
CA ARG A 36 -4.79 -1.89 -12.51
C ARG A 36 -3.87 -1.74 -11.31
N VAL A 37 -3.26 -0.57 -11.15
CA VAL A 37 -2.32 -0.25 -10.07
C VAL A 37 -2.94 0.75 -9.11
N LEU A 38 -2.98 0.39 -7.82
CA LEU A 38 -3.32 1.33 -6.76
C LEU A 38 -2.04 1.82 -6.07
N TYR A 39 -1.94 3.11 -5.79
CA TYR A 39 -0.92 3.66 -4.91
C TYR A 39 -1.50 4.49 -3.77
N ASP A 40 -0.68 4.69 -2.74
CA ASP A 40 -1.08 5.33 -1.48
C ASP A 40 -2.18 4.61 -0.70
N ALA A 41 -2.15 3.27 -0.68
CA ALA A 41 -3.10 2.45 0.10
C ALA A 41 -3.19 2.86 1.58
N GLN A 42 -2.11 3.35 2.19
CA GLN A 42 -2.11 3.86 3.57
C GLN A 42 -3.06 5.05 3.78
N GLN A 43 -3.28 5.89 2.76
CA GLN A 43 -4.23 7.00 2.84
C GLN A 43 -5.69 6.52 2.77
N LEU A 44 -5.94 5.36 2.18
CA LEU A 44 -7.27 4.75 2.23
C LEU A 44 -7.55 4.16 3.62
N ALA A 45 -6.54 3.52 4.22
CA ALA A 45 -6.62 3.03 5.59
C ALA A 45 -6.94 4.17 6.59
N SER A 46 -6.29 5.33 6.44
CA SER A 46 -6.55 6.48 7.32
C SER A 46 -7.96 7.03 7.20
N LYS A 47 -8.59 6.95 6.02
CA LYS A 47 -9.98 7.40 5.80
C LYS A 47 -11.01 6.46 6.42
N VAL A 48 -10.77 5.16 6.39
CA VAL A 48 -11.69 4.16 6.98
C VAL A 48 -11.47 3.97 8.48
N GLY A 49 -10.30 4.38 9.00
CA GLY A 49 -9.94 4.30 10.40
C GLY A 49 -9.46 2.90 10.83
N ASN A 50 -9.09 2.76 12.10
CA ASN A 50 -8.53 1.52 12.67
C ASN A 50 -9.63 0.50 13.04
N ARG A 51 -10.60 0.30 12.15
CA ARG A 51 -11.75 -0.60 12.35
C ARG A 51 -11.51 -1.91 11.60
N PRO A 52 -11.40 -3.06 12.29
CA PRO A 52 -11.03 -4.33 11.65
C PRO A 52 -11.91 -4.71 10.44
N GLU A 53 -13.23 -4.59 10.57
CA GLU A 53 -14.17 -4.95 9.50
C GLU A 53 -14.02 -4.07 8.25
N GLU A 54 -13.72 -2.78 8.43
CA GLU A 54 -13.57 -1.83 7.33
C GLU A 54 -12.22 -2.00 6.63
N LEU A 55 -11.17 -2.28 7.39
CA LEU A 55 -9.86 -2.63 6.83
C LEU A 55 -9.90 -3.95 6.06
N GLU A 56 -10.70 -4.91 6.53
CA GLU A 56 -10.92 -6.18 5.83
C GLU A 56 -11.64 -5.96 4.49
N LYS A 57 -12.76 -5.22 4.48
CA LYS A 57 -13.47 -4.84 3.25
C LYS A 57 -12.56 -4.09 2.28
N LEU A 58 -11.78 -3.14 2.79
CA LEU A 58 -10.80 -2.40 1.99
C LEU A 58 -9.76 -3.35 1.40
N ALA A 59 -9.19 -4.26 2.19
CA ALA A 59 -8.23 -5.23 1.71
C ALA A 59 -8.82 -6.14 0.62
N GLU A 60 -10.05 -6.62 0.79
CA GLU A 60 -10.76 -7.41 -0.23
C GLU A 60 -10.95 -6.64 -1.53
N GLN A 61 -11.35 -5.37 -1.44
CA GLN A 61 -11.49 -4.51 -2.61
C GLN A 61 -10.14 -4.30 -3.32
N LEU A 62 -9.08 -4.01 -2.57
CA LEU A 62 -7.75 -3.79 -3.12
C LEU A 62 -7.11 -5.05 -3.71
N CYS A 63 -7.49 -6.24 -3.25
CA CYS A 63 -7.02 -7.51 -3.83
C CYS A 63 -7.45 -7.73 -5.28
N ARG A 64 -8.44 -6.98 -5.76
CA ARG A 64 -8.87 -7.00 -7.18
C ARG A 64 -7.90 -6.25 -8.09
N LYS A 65 -6.99 -5.46 -7.54
CA LYS A 65 -5.93 -4.77 -8.29
C LYS A 65 -4.81 -5.75 -8.66
N GLU A 66 -4.12 -5.45 -9.74
CA GLU A 66 -2.94 -6.23 -10.13
C GLU A 66 -1.76 -5.90 -9.21
N VAL A 67 -1.57 -4.61 -8.89
CA VAL A 67 -0.52 -4.11 -7.99
C VAL A 67 -1.11 -3.14 -6.97
N VAL A 68 -0.73 -3.29 -5.70
CA VAL A 68 -1.09 -2.35 -4.63
C VAL A 68 0.19 -1.83 -3.98
N ILE A 69 0.34 -0.50 -3.97
CA ILE A 69 1.50 0.20 -3.43
C ILE A 69 1.11 0.94 -2.14
N ALA A 70 1.86 0.70 -1.06
CA ALA A 70 1.70 1.41 0.20
C ALA A 70 3.01 2.09 0.63
N THR A 71 2.89 3.20 1.35
CA THR A 71 4.00 3.79 2.10
C THR A 71 4.00 3.23 3.51
N GLU A 72 5.14 2.67 3.92
CA GLU A 72 5.36 2.21 5.29
C GLU A 72 5.61 3.41 6.22
N THR A 73 4.88 3.47 7.32
CA THR A 73 4.98 4.51 8.35
C THR A 73 5.40 3.95 9.72
N GLY A 74 5.74 2.66 9.77
CA GLY A 74 5.98 1.90 11.01
C GLY A 74 7.37 2.09 11.65
N CYS A 75 8.35 2.61 10.92
CA CYS A 75 9.75 2.66 11.37
C CYS A 75 10.20 4.03 11.91
N GLY A 76 9.29 5.01 11.97
CA GLY A 76 9.58 6.36 12.49
C GLY A 76 9.13 6.58 13.94
N VAL A 77 9.36 7.80 14.43
CA VAL A 77 8.89 8.28 15.75
C VAL A 77 7.37 8.15 15.83
N VAL A 78 6.86 7.76 17.01
CA VAL A 78 5.42 7.68 17.26
C VAL A 78 4.82 9.09 17.27
N PRO A 79 3.77 9.38 16.48
CA PRO A 79 3.14 10.69 16.47
C PRO A 79 2.58 11.07 17.84
N ILE A 80 2.67 12.36 18.16
CA ILE A 80 2.04 12.94 19.36
C ILE A 80 0.52 13.04 19.14
N ASP A 81 0.10 13.38 17.93
CA ASP A 81 -1.31 13.46 17.56
C ASP A 81 -1.96 12.07 17.55
N ALA A 82 -3.12 11.97 18.22
CA ALA A 82 -3.81 10.70 18.38
C ALA A 82 -4.35 10.17 17.05
N ALA A 83 -4.83 11.04 16.17
CA ALA A 83 -5.38 10.64 14.87
C ALA A 83 -4.26 10.18 13.92
N GLU A 84 -3.09 10.84 13.94
CA GLU A 84 -1.92 10.38 13.19
C GLU A 84 -1.44 9.01 13.64
N ARG A 85 -1.41 8.76 14.96
CA ARG A 85 -1.07 7.45 15.51
C ARG A 85 -2.08 6.39 15.09
N GLU A 86 -3.38 6.69 15.15
CA GLU A 86 -4.43 5.77 14.70
C GLU A 86 -4.33 5.47 13.20
N ALA A 87 -4.07 6.48 12.37
CA ALA A 87 -3.84 6.30 10.94
C ALA A 87 -2.61 5.42 10.66
N ARG A 88 -1.51 5.58 11.43
CA ARG A 88 -0.33 4.71 11.36
C ARG A 88 -0.67 3.26 11.70
N GLU A 89 -1.47 3.02 12.74
CA GLU A 89 -1.91 1.67 13.09
C GLU A 89 -2.81 1.06 12.01
N ALA A 90 -3.78 1.81 11.49
CA ALA A 90 -4.67 1.36 10.43
C ALA A 90 -3.88 0.97 9.17
N ALA A 91 -2.90 1.79 8.77
CA ALA A 91 -2.01 1.50 7.64
C ALA A 91 -1.18 0.22 7.86
N GLY A 92 -0.65 0.03 9.07
CA GLY A 92 0.09 -1.19 9.44
C GLY A 92 -0.79 -2.44 9.38
N ARG A 93 -2.00 -2.37 9.94
CA ARG A 93 -2.96 -3.49 9.90
C ARG A 93 -3.40 -3.81 8.48
N LEU A 94 -3.69 -2.80 7.65
CA LEU A 94 -3.97 -3.01 6.23
C LEU A 94 -2.79 -3.69 5.52
N SER A 95 -1.56 -3.27 5.81
CA SER A 95 -0.35 -3.86 5.21
C SER A 95 -0.21 -5.34 5.54
N ILE A 96 -0.54 -5.76 6.78
CA ILE A 96 -0.60 -7.18 7.16
C ILE A 96 -1.64 -7.92 6.33
N LEU A 97 -2.84 -7.35 6.17
CA LEU A 97 -3.93 -7.94 5.39
C LEU A 97 -3.57 -8.09 3.91
N LEU A 98 -2.96 -7.08 3.31
CA LEU A 98 -2.52 -7.11 1.92
C LEU A 98 -1.38 -8.11 1.71
N ALA A 99 -0.35 -8.10 2.55
CA ALA A 99 0.77 -9.03 2.46
C ALA A 99 0.33 -10.50 2.60
N LYS A 100 -0.67 -10.79 3.44
CA LYS A 100 -1.25 -12.13 3.58
C LYS A 100 -1.91 -12.63 2.30
N ARG A 101 -2.57 -11.75 1.55
CA ARG A 101 -3.32 -12.06 0.32
C ARG A 101 -2.50 -11.94 -0.96
N ALA A 102 -1.35 -11.28 -0.88
CA ALA A 102 -0.46 -11.06 -2.01
C ALA A 102 0.18 -12.36 -2.49
N GLN A 103 0.25 -12.52 -3.81
CA GLN A 103 1.03 -13.58 -4.46
C GLN A 103 2.53 -13.29 -4.38
N LYS A 104 2.90 -12.00 -4.40
CA LYS A 104 4.28 -11.53 -4.29
C LYS A 104 4.32 -10.29 -3.41
N VAL A 105 5.30 -10.24 -2.50
CA VAL A 105 5.49 -9.11 -1.59
C VAL A 105 6.87 -8.53 -1.81
N ILE A 106 6.94 -7.24 -2.17
CA ILE A 106 8.19 -6.56 -2.51
C ILE A 106 8.34 -5.32 -1.63
N ARG A 107 9.49 -5.21 -0.97
CA ARG A 107 9.92 -3.97 -0.32
C ARG A 107 10.80 -3.19 -1.30
N VAL A 108 10.62 -1.89 -1.41
CA VAL A 108 11.47 -1.03 -2.26
C VAL A 108 12.09 0.08 -1.43
N TRP A 109 13.42 0.16 -1.45
CA TRP A 109 14.24 1.17 -0.77
C TRP A 109 15.22 1.81 -1.75
N CYS A 110 15.23 3.14 -1.85
CA CYS A 110 16.12 3.85 -2.79
C CYS A 110 16.01 3.34 -4.24
N GLY A 111 14.81 2.94 -4.68
CA GLY A 111 14.57 2.31 -5.99
C GLY A 111 14.95 0.82 -6.07
N LEU A 112 15.57 0.26 -5.04
CA LEU A 112 16.04 -1.13 -5.02
C LEU A 112 14.95 -2.07 -4.48
N PRO A 113 14.51 -3.07 -5.27
CA PRO A 113 13.52 -4.03 -4.83
C PRO A 113 14.15 -5.18 -4.03
N GLU A 114 13.44 -5.61 -2.99
CA GLU A 114 13.71 -6.81 -2.20
C GLU A 114 12.44 -7.66 -2.16
N SER A 115 12.52 -8.88 -2.69
CA SER A 115 11.40 -9.82 -2.65
C SER A 115 11.35 -10.50 -1.29
N LEU A 116 10.22 -10.38 -0.58
CA LEU A 116 10.01 -10.99 0.75
C LEU A 116 9.14 -12.25 0.67
N ARG A 117 8.36 -12.40 -0.40
CA ARG A 117 7.59 -13.57 -0.80
C ARG A 117 7.42 -13.57 -2.31
#